data_AF-A0A1G1DW53-F1
#
_entry.id   AF-A0A1G1DW53-F1
#
_cell.length_a   1.000
_cell.length_b   1.000
_cell.length_c   1.000
_cell.angle_alpha   90.00
_cell.angle_beta   90.00
_cell.angle_gamma   90.00
#
_symmetry.space_group_name_H-M   'P 1'
#
loop_
_entity.id
_entity.type
_entity.pdbx_description
1 polymer ?
#
loop_
_entity_poly.entity_id
_entity_poly.type
_entity_poly.pdbx_seq_one_letter_code
_entity_poly.pdbx_strand_id
1 'polypeptide(L)' 'MFLIDDIFLAPLKGVIWIGKKIYEVAEKEFSDEGLIKEKLMELQLNFELDQINEEEYNRQEKELLARLDAVRKAKEEEV' A
#
# COMPACT_ATOMS: atom_id res chain seq x y z
N MET A 1 8.89 -9.01 -32.70
CA MET A 1 8.80 -10.35 -32.09
C MET A 1 8.49 -10.12 -30.61
N PHE A 2 7.41 -10.73 -30.10
CA PHE A 2 6.45 -10.10 -29.16
C PHE A 2 6.25 -11.01 -27.93
N LEU A 3 7.27 -11.16 -27.08
CA LEU A 3 7.24 -12.11 -25.94
C LEU A 3 7.93 -11.63 -24.64
N ILE A 4 8.51 -10.42 -24.60
CA ILE A 4 9.29 -9.96 -23.43
C ILE A 4 8.51 -8.92 -22.57
N ASP A 5 7.61 -8.13 -23.16
CA ASP A 5 6.88 -7.10 -22.42
C ASP A 5 5.94 -7.68 -21.33
N ASP A 6 5.34 -8.84 -21.57
CA ASP A 6 4.42 -9.47 -20.61
C ASP A 6 5.13 -10.10 -19.41
N ILE A 7 6.43 -10.45 -19.52
CA ILE A 7 7.18 -11.06 -18.40
C ILE A 7 7.72 -10.01 -17.43
N PHE A 8 8.00 -8.79 -17.91
CA PHE A 8 8.37 -7.65 -17.06
C PHE A 8 7.17 -7.09 -16.29
N LEU A 9 5.98 -7.12 -16.88
CA LEU A 9 4.74 -6.68 -16.24
C LEU A 9 4.06 -7.80 -15.41
N ALA A 10 4.51 -9.04 -15.51
CA ALA A 10 4.00 -10.18 -14.74
C ALA A 10 4.10 -9.99 -13.21
N PRO A 11 5.23 -9.54 -12.62
CA PRO A 11 5.29 -9.22 -11.19
C PRO A 11 4.38 -8.05 -10.80
N LEU A 12 4.25 -7.02 -11.64
CA LEU A 12 3.34 -5.87 -11.41
C LEU A 12 1.87 -6.29 -11.34
N LYS A 13 1.43 -7.18 -12.24
CA LYS A 13 0.09 -7.77 -12.17
C LYS A 13 -0.12 -8.58 -10.89
N GLY A 14 0.94 -9.20 -10.38
CA GLY A 14 0.94 -9.91 -9.09
C GLY A 14 0.76 -8.98 -7.89
N VAL A 15 1.50 -7.87 -7.83
CA VAL A 15 1.41 -6.87 -6.75
C VAL A 15 0.05 -6.19 -6.74
N ILE A 16 -0.46 -5.78 -7.91
CA ILE A 16 -1.80 -5.19 -8.06
C ILE A 16 -2.89 -6.20 -7.65
N TRP A 17 -2.75 -7.48 -8.02
CA TRP A 17 -3.70 -8.53 -7.64
C TRP A 17 -3.69 -8.79 -6.13
N ILE A 18 -2.51 -8.79 -5.50
CA ILE A 18 -2.36 -8.94 -4.04
C ILE A 18 -2.95 -7.71 -3.32
N GLY A 19 -2.62 -6.49 -3.76
CA GLY A 19 -3.15 -5.25 -3.19
C GLY A 19 -4.68 -5.16 -3.29
N LYS A 20 -5.24 -5.56 -4.43
CA LYS A 20 -6.69 -5.64 -4.63
C LYS A 20 -7.34 -6.73 -3.76
N LYS A 21 -6.65 -7.85 -3.54
CA LYS A 21 -7.14 -8.89 -2.62
C LYS A 21 -7.08 -8.50 -1.15
N ILE A 22 -6.06 -7.74 -0.76
CA ILE A 22 -5.97 -7.18 0.58
C ILE A 22 -7.05 -6.12 0.78
N TYR A 23 -7.31 -5.29 -0.24
CA TYR A 23 -8.39 -4.30 -0.25
C TYR A 23 -9.78 -4.94 -0.08
N GLU A 24 -10.11 -5.97 -0.86
CA GLU A 24 -11.38 -6.70 -0.74
C GLU A 24 -11.58 -7.38 0.63
N VAL A 25 -10.49 -7.72 1.33
CA VAL A 25 -10.54 -8.31 2.68
C VAL A 25 -10.59 -7.22 3.76
N ALA A 26 -9.94 -6.08 3.55
CA ALA A 26 -9.96 -4.92 4.44
C ALA A 26 -11.30 -4.17 4.41
N GLU A 27 -12.01 -4.15 3.27
CA GLU A 27 -13.35 -3.56 3.13
C GLU A 27 -14.39 -4.20 4.07
N LYS A 28 -14.12 -5.41 4.58
CA LYS A 28 -14.97 -6.08 5.58
C LYS A 28 -14.84 -5.53 7.00
N GLU A 29 -13.80 -4.76 7.31
CA GLU A 29 -13.66 -4.06 8.58
C GLU A 29 -13.17 -2.62 8.36
N PHE A 30 -14.11 -1.68 8.32
CA PHE A 30 -13.88 -0.22 8.34
C PHE A 30 -13.14 0.20 9.62
N SER A 31 -11.84 -0.07 9.68
CA SER A 31 -10.94 0.32 10.75
C SER A 31 -9.99 1.40 10.23
N ASP A 32 -9.67 2.41 11.04
CA ASP A 32 -8.71 3.47 10.68
C ASP A 32 -7.35 2.91 10.22
N GLU A 33 -6.94 1.77 10.77
CA GLU A 33 -5.76 1.02 10.34
C GLU A 33 -5.87 0.48 8.90
N GLY A 34 -7.05 0.03 8.47
CA GLY A 34 -7.29 -0.48 7.12
C GLY A 34 -7.11 0.60 6.06
N LEU A 35 -7.65 1.81 6.33
CA LEU A 35 -7.50 2.97 5.47
C LEU A 35 -6.03 3.44 5.34
N ILE A 36 -5.25 3.35 6.42
CA ILE A 36 -3.82 3.71 6.36
C ILE A 36 -3.03 2.67 5.55
N LYS A 37 -3.34 1.38 5.68
CA LYS A 37 -2.73 0.30 4.90
C LYS A 37 -3.06 0.42 3.40
N GLU A 38 -4.28 0.79 3.06
CA GLU A 38 -4.67 1.09 1.67
C GLU A 38 -3.81 2.19 1.06
N LYS A 39 -3.64 3.30 1.79
CA LYS A 39 -2.81 4.42 1.33
C LYS A 39 -1.34 4.04 1.17
N LEU A 40 -0.81 3.16 2.02
CA LEU A 40 0.55 2.63 1.86
C LEU A 40 0.68 1.81 0.58
N MET A 41 -0.32 0.98 0.24
CA MET A 41 -0.32 0.22 -1.02
C MET A 41 -0.42 1.14 -2.25
N GLU A 42 -1.25 2.17 -2.19
CA GLU A 42 -1.35 3.19 -3.25
C GLU A 42 -0.01 3.93 -3.43
N LEU A 43 0.62 4.33 -2.33
CA LEU A 43 1.92 4.99 -2.35
C LEU A 43 3.00 4.11 -3.01
N GLN A 44 3.04 2.82 -2.67
CA GLN A 44 3.94 1.85 -3.28
C GLN A 44 3.70 1.72 -4.79
N LEU A 45 2.43 1.62 -5.21
CA LEU A 45 2.09 1.57 -6.63
C LEU A 45 2.56 2.82 -7.37
N ASN A 46 2.36 4.00 -6.79
CA ASN A 46 2.79 5.25 -7.40
C ASN A 46 4.31 5.33 -7.56
N PHE A 47 5.07 4.80 -6.60
CA PHE A 47 6.53 4.69 -6.71
C PHE A 47 6.95 3.67 -7.79
N GLU A 48 6.32 2.50 -7.83
CA GLU A 48 6.57 1.47 -8.85
C GLU A 48 6.24 1.95 -10.27
N LEU A 49 5.28 2.86 -10.42
CA LEU A 49 4.91 3.48 -11.70
C LEU A 49 5.74 4.73 -12.04
N ASP A 50 6.83 4.99 -11.28
CA ASP A 50 7.69 6.18 -11.40
C ASP A 50 6.90 7.52 -11.33
N GLN A 51 5.71 7.53 -10.72
CA GLN A 51 4.90 8.73 -10.54
C GLN A 51 5.41 9.61 -9.41
N ILE A 52 6.13 9.02 -8.46
CA ILE A 52 6.83 9.70 -7.38
C ILE A 52 8.27 9.18 -7.30
N ASN A 53 9.18 10.03 -6.83
CA ASN A 53 10.57 9.65 -6.61
C ASN A 53 10.75 9.02 -5.22
N GLU A 54 11.93 8.44 -4.99
CA GLU A 54 12.29 7.77 -3.74
C GLU A 54 12.23 8.70 -2.51
N GLU A 55 12.63 9.96 -2.65
CA GLU A 55 12.59 10.94 -1.56
C GLU A 55 11.14 11.21 -1.11
N GLU A 56 10.24 11.39 -2.07
CA GLU A 56 8.82 11.62 -1.83
C GLU A 56 8.12 10.38 -1.29
N TYR A 57 8.45 9.20 -1.83
CA TYR A 57 8.00 7.92 -1.28
C TYR A 57 8.37 7.79 0.19
N ASN A 58 9.66 7.93 0.53
CA ASN A 58 10.16 7.78 1.90
C ASN A 58 9.52 8.79 2.86
N ARG A 59 9.28 10.03 2.40
CA ARG A 59 8.64 11.07 3.20
C ARG A 59 7.19 10.69 3.54
N GLN A 60 6.42 10.29 2.54
CA GLN A 60 5.00 9.93 2.72
C GLN A 60 4.83 8.60 3.47
N GLU A 61 5.68 7.61 3.19
CA GLU A 61 5.67 6.30 3.85
C GLU A 61 5.87 6.46 5.36
N LYS A 62 6.87 7.26 5.75
CA LYS A 62 7.15 7.55 7.17
C LYS A 62 5.97 8.22 7.87
N GLU A 63 5.27 9.13 7.20
CA GLU A 63 4.08 9.80 7.74
C GLU A 63 2.93 8.81 7.94
N LEU A 64 2.66 7.96 6.95
CA LEU A 64 1.62 6.94 7.01
C LEU A 64 1.91 5.89 8.09
N LEU A 65 3.15 5.43 8.22
CA LEU A 65 3.58 4.51 9.27
C LEU A 65 3.46 5.12 10.68
N ALA A 66 3.83 6.39 10.85
CA ALA A 66 3.65 7.08 12.12
C ALA A 66 2.17 7.18 12.54
N ARG A 67 1.27 7.39 11.58
CA ARG A 67 -0.19 7.37 11.81
C ARG A 67 -0.68 5.96 12.17
N LEU A 68 -0.17 4.93 11.50
CA LEU A 68 -0.52 3.55 11.78
C LEU A 68 -0.16 3.18 13.23
N ASP A 69 1.04 3.56 13.67
CA ASP A 69 1.49 3.34 15.05
C ASP A 69 0.62 4.09 16.07
N ALA A 70 0.21 5.32 15.77
CA ALA A 70 -0.69 6.08 16.64
C ALA A 70 -2.07 5.41 16.78
N VAL A 71 -2.65 4.94 15.67
CA VAL A 71 -3.94 4.23 15.66
C VAL A 71 -3.85 2.90 16.44
N ARG A 72 -2.74 2.16 16.28
CA ARG A 72 -2.52 0.92 17.03
C ARG A 72 -2.40 1.16 18.53
N LYS A 73 -1.62 2.15 18.95
CA LYS A 73 -1.48 2.52 20.37
C LYS A 73 -2.82 2.95 20.97
N ALA A 74 -3.60 3.75 20.25
CA ALA A 74 -4.93 4.16 20.71
C ALA A 74 -5.86 2.96 20.92
N LYS A 75 -5.83 1.96 20.02
CA LYS A 75 -6.57 0.70 20.20
C LYS A 75 -6.08 -0.13 21.38
N GLU A 76 -4.77 -0.14 21.66
CA GLU A 76 -4.20 -0.89 22.79
C GLU A 76 -4.53 -0.25 24.15
N GLU A 77 -4.70 1.08 24.21
CA GLU A 77 -5.08 1.80 25.44
C GLU A 77 -6.58 1.72 25.78
N GLU A 78 -7.43 1.37 24.80
CA GLU A 78 -8.89 1.20 24.99
C GLU A 78 -9.30 -0.20 25.50
N VAL A 79 -8.35 -1.14 25.66
CA VAL A 79 -8.58 -2.53 26.12
C VAL A 79 -8.14 -2.73 27.56
#